data_AF-A0A926LP85-F1
#
_entry.id   AF-A0A926LP85-F1
#
_cell.length_a   1.000
_cell.length_b   1.000
_cell.length_c   1.000
_cell.angle_alpha   90.00
_cell.angle_beta   90.00
_cell.angle_gamma   90.00
#
_symmetry.space_group_name_H-M   'P 1'
#
loop_
_entity.id
_entity.type
_entity.pdbx_description
1 polymer ?
#
loop_
_entity_poly.entity_id
_entity_poly.type
_entity_poly.pdbx_seq_one_letter_code
_entity_poly.pdbx_strand_id
1 'polypeptide(L)'
;MELAYYSDYALRLVNSEDPARGKDTLTSVEAVRDLFGVSQEAGRRATEADVTRFRSVRARLRAVFEAADGGDEALAVNLLNSLLLEFPVSPQISGHDFRDDDGRPLWHMHLADHPSNATAGYAAIAAMGLAFHLTEYGVDRLGLCEAAPCRNAYLDTSTNRSRRYCSDRCATRANVAAYRARKRLEADRSEKTGRTADSTQRSNANGER
;
A
#
# COMPACT_ATOMS: atom_id res chain seq x y z
N MET A 1 9.91 -10.84 11.35
CA MET A 1 9.50 -10.03 12.51
C MET A 1 7.99 -9.99 12.51
N GLU A 2 7.36 -10.58 13.53
CA GLU A 2 5.90 -10.67 13.69
C GLU A 2 5.20 -9.30 13.56
N LEU A 3 5.91 -8.21 13.88
CA LEU A 3 5.39 -6.84 13.80
C LEU A 3 5.11 -6.35 12.36
N ALA A 4 5.79 -6.91 11.36
CA ALA A 4 5.51 -6.60 9.95
C ALA A 4 4.07 -7.01 9.56
N TYR A 5 3.52 -8.05 10.21
CA TYR A 5 2.14 -8.50 10.00
C TYR A 5 1.12 -7.42 10.38
N TYR A 6 1.38 -6.64 11.44
CA TYR A 6 0.45 -5.58 11.86
C TYR A 6 0.44 -4.38 10.93
N SER A 7 1.57 -4.08 10.29
CA SER A 7 1.66 -2.96 9.36
C SER A 7 0.73 -3.12 8.13
N ASP A 8 0.39 -4.37 7.77
CA ASP A 8 -0.55 -4.68 6.69
C ASP A 8 -1.99 -4.23 7.00
N TYR A 9 -2.39 -4.13 8.28
CA TYR A 9 -3.73 -3.65 8.66
C TYR A 9 -3.96 -2.21 8.21
N ALA A 10 -2.96 -1.34 8.35
CA ALA A 10 -3.05 0.03 7.86
C ALA A 10 -3.21 0.07 6.33
N LEU A 11 -2.44 -0.75 5.61
CA LEU A 11 -2.54 -0.84 4.16
C LEU A 11 -3.88 -1.38 3.68
N ARG A 12 -4.42 -2.45 4.29
CA ARG A 12 -5.74 -3.01 3.96
C ARG A 12 -6.84 -1.98 4.10
N LEU A 13 -6.85 -1.24 5.22
CA LEU A 13 -7.85 -0.22 5.47
C LEU A 13 -7.72 0.96 4.51
N VAL A 14 -6.52 1.55 4.37
CA VAL A 14 -6.29 2.68 3.46
C VAL A 14 -6.61 2.33 2.01
N ASN A 15 -6.22 1.14 1.56
CA ASN A 15 -6.43 0.70 0.17
C ASN A 15 -7.83 0.12 -0.10
N SER A 16 -8.74 0.16 0.87
CA SER A 16 -10.16 -0.11 0.63
C SER A 16 -10.84 1.00 -0.18
N GLU A 17 -10.20 2.15 -0.34
CA GLU A 17 -10.59 3.19 -1.29
C GLU A 17 -9.49 3.50 -2.31
N ASP A 18 -9.90 3.85 -3.53
CA ASP A 18 -9.07 4.46 -4.57
C ASP A 18 -9.85 5.65 -5.15
N PRO A 19 -9.75 6.85 -4.52
CA PRO A 19 -10.55 8.02 -4.88
C PRO A 19 -10.36 8.45 -6.34
N ALA A 20 -9.13 8.33 -6.87
CA ALA A 20 -8.82 8.68 -8.25
C ALA A 20 -9.53 7.78 -9.28
N ARG A 21 -10.08 6.64 -8.84
CA ARG A 21 -10.90 5.74 -9.65
C ARG A 21 -12.35 5.65 -9.17
N GLY A 22 -12.75 6.48 -8.21
CA GLY A 22 -14.10 6.45 -7.63
C GLY A 22 -14.45 5.11 -6.96
N LYS A 23 -13.46 4.36 -6.46
CA LYS A 23 -13.67 3.04 -5.85
C LYS A 23 -13.67 3.15 -4.32
N ASP A 24 -14.69 2.58 -3.69
CA ASP A 24 -14.74 2.35 -2.24
C ASP A 24 -15.34 0.96 -1.98
N THR A 25 -14.58 0.08 -1.34
CA THR A 25 -15.03 -1.29 -1.03
C THR A 25 -15.55 -1.45 0.38
N LEU A 26 -15.40 -0.44 1.25
CA LEU A 26 -15.80 -0.51 2.64
C LEU A 26 -17.23 0.00 2.82
N THR A 27 -18.18 -0.75 2.26
CA THR A 27 -19.59 -0.33 2.14
C THR A 27 -20.57 -1.15 2.99
N SER A 28 -20.11 -2.20 3.66
CA SER A 28 -20.95 -3.04 4.53
C SER A 28 -20.16 -3.61 5.71
N VAL A 29 -20.86 -4.17 6.69
CA VAL A 29 -20.23 -4.84 7.83
C VAL A 29 -19.43 -6.08 7.40
N GLU A 30 -19.83 -6.78 6.35
CA GLU A 30 -19.06 -7.89 5.79
C GLU A 30 -17.70 -7.40 5.27
N ALA A 31 -17.68 -6.27 4.56
CA ALA A 31 -16.43 -5.67 4.12
C ALA A 31 -15.53 -5.27 5.31
N VAL A 32 -16.11 -4.83 6.44
CA VAL A 32 -15.36 -4.58 7.67
C VAL A 32 -14.76 -5.87 8.23
N ARG A 33 -15.53 -6.97 8.26
CA ARG A 33 -15.04 -8.28 8.75
C ARG A 33 -13.91 -8.82 7.89
N ASP A 34 -14.01 -8.67 6.57
CA ASP A 34 -12.99 -9.13 5.62
C ASP A 34 -11.62 -8.44 5.85
N LEU A 35 -11.60 -7.20 6.36
CA LEU A 35 -10.34 -6.49 6.66
C LEU A 35 -9.49 -7.19 7.72
N PHE A 36 -10.11 -7.95 8.65
CA PHE A 36 -9.41 -8.69 9.70
C PHE A 36 -8.67 -9.93 9.17
N GLY A 37 -8.93 -10.36 7.92
CA GLY A 37 -8.23 -11.47 7.27
C GLY A 37 -8.28 -12.77 8.09
N VAL A 38 -7.12 -13.34 8.42
CA VAL A 38 -7.03 -14.60 9.19
C VAL A 38 -7.55 -14.47 10.62
N SER A 39 -7.65 -13.26 11.17
CA SER A 39 -8.16 -12.98 12.52
C SER A 39 -9.66 -12.64 12.51
N GLN A 40 -10.46 -13.34 11.68
CA GLN A 40 -11.91 -13.11 11.54
C GLN A 40 -12.68 -13.12 12.87
N GLU A 41 -12.19 -13.86 13.87
CA GLU A 41 -12.82 -13.88 15.21
C GLU A 41 -12.82 -12.50 15.87
N ALA A 42 -11.78 -11.69 15.68
CA ALA A 42 -11.73 -10.31 16.15
C ALA A 42 -12.78 -9.43 15.43
N GLY A 43 -13.08 -9.74 14.17
CA GLY A 43 -14.09 -9.08 13.34
C GLY A 43 -15.53 -9.48 13.66
N ARG A 44 -15.78 -10.58 14.39
CA ARG A 44 -17.17 -11.04 14.69
C ARG A 44 -18.01 -10.00 15.42
N ARG A 45 -17.38 -9.13 16.22
CA ARG A 45 -18.04 -8.05 16.96
C ARG A 45 -18.34 -6.81 16.11
N ALA A 46 -17.98 -6.80 14.82
CA ALA A 46 -18.28 -5.70 13.92
C ALA A 46 -19.78 -5.55 13.66
N THR A 47 -20.22 -4.30 13.68
CA THR A 47 -21.60 -3.85 13.48
C THR A 47 -21.69 -2.87 12.30
N GLU A 48 -22.90 -2.56 11.84
CA GLU A 48 -23.11 -1.55 10.79
C GLU A 48 -22.52 -0.18 11.16
N ALA A 49 -22.55 0.19 12.45
CA ALA A 49 -21.96 1.43 12.93
C ALA A 49 -20.43 1.47 12.73
N ASP A 50 -19.76 0.31 12.67
CA ASP A 50 -18.32 0.25 12.44
C ASP A 50 -17.95 0.60 11.00
N VAL A 51 -18.85 0.49 10.01
CA VAL A 51 -18.55 0.91 8.63
C VAL A 51 -18.15 2.39 8.60
N THR A 52 -18.95 3.27 9.20
CA THR A 52 -18.64 4.70 9.28
C THR A 52 -17.39 4.97 10.11
N ARG A 53 -17.19 4.26 11.23
CA ARG A 53 -16.03 4.46 12.10
C ARG A 53 -14.73 4.03 11.43
N PHE A 54 -14.71 2.89 10.73
CA PHE A 54 -13.55 2.46 9.95
C PHE A 54 -13.25 3.44 8.81
N ARG A 55 -14.25 3.97 8.12
CA ARG A 55 -14.03 5.01 7.08
C ARG A 55 -13.41 6.29 7.67
N SER A 56 -13.76 6.67 8.90
CA SER A 56 -13.10 7.77 9.62
C SER A 56 -11.62 7.46 9.93
N VAL A 57 -11.34 6.27 10.47
CA VAL A 57 -9.95 5.83 10.73
C VAL A 57 -9.15 5.74 9.43
N ARG A 58 -9.76 5.24 8.35
CA ARG A 58 -9.18 5.16 7.01
C ARG A 58 -8.71 6.52 6.52
N ALA A 59 -9.56 7.54 6.60
CA ALA A 59 -9.21 8.90 6.18
C ALA A 59 -8.02 9.47 6.97
N ARG A 60 -7.95 9.18 8.28
CA ARG A 60 -6.84 9.62 9.13
C ARG A 60 -5.54 8.89 8.82
N LEU A 61 -5.59 7.58 8.60
CA LEU A 61 -4.42 6.80 8.16
C LEU A 61 -3.95 7.27 6.77
N ARG A 62 -4.88 7.51 5.83
CA ARG A 62 -4.59 8.07 4.51
C ARG A 62 -3.83 9.39 4.64
N ALA A 63 -4.25 10.29 5.52
CA ALA A 63 -3.58 11.56 5.77
C ALA A 63 -2.12 11.39 6.25
N VAL A 64 -1.82 10.35 7.05
CA VAL A 64 -0.43 10.00 7.42
C VAL A 64 0.40 9.70 6.17
N PHE A 65 -0.12 8.88 5.26
CA PHE A 65 0.58 8.55 4.02
C PHE A 65 0.71 9.76 3.09
N GLU A 66 -0.30 10.63 3.00
CA GLU A 66 -0.24 11.84 2.19
C GLU A 66 0.79 12.84 2.72
N ALA A 67 0.88 13.02 4.04
CA ALA A 67 1.90 13.85 4.65
C ALA A 67 3.31 13.30 4.41
N ALA A 68 3.50 11.98 4.57
CA ALA A 68 4.78 11.31 4.31
C ALA A 68 5.20 11.42 2.83
N ASP A 69 4.29 11.13 1.89
CA ASP A 69 4.51 11.23 0.44
C ASP A 69 4.80 12.68 0.00
N GLY A 70 4.24 13.65 0.71
CA GLY A 70 4.51 15.08 0.51
C GLY A 70 5.81 15.59 1.16
N GLY A 71 6.51 14.76 1.94
CA GLY A 71 7.74 15.12 2.64
C GLY A 71 7.56 15.89 3.96
N ASP A 72 6.34 15.97 4.49
CA ASP A 72 6.06 16.58 5.79
C ASP A 72 6.13 15.53 6.90
N GLU A 73 7.36 15.21 7.30
CA GLU A 73 7.62 14.16 8.30
C GLU A 73 6.99 14.47 9.66
N ALA A 74 7.03 15.73 10.08
CA ALA A 74 6.50 16.15 11.37
C ALA A 74 4.97 16.00 11.40
N LEU A 75 4.27 16.39 10.32
CA LEU A 75 2.83 16.18 10.22
C LEU A 75 2.47 14.70 10.21
N ALA A 76 3.17 13.87 9.44
CA ALA A 76 2.92 12.43 9.39
C ALA A 76 3.03 11.78 10.78
N VAL A 77 4.09 12.10 11.53
CA VAL A 77 4.30 11.62 12.91
C VAL A 77 3.21 12.13 13.85
N ASN A 78 2.83 13.41 13.77
CA ASN A 78 1.78 13.98 14.61
C ASN A 78 0.40 13.35 14.35
N LEU A 79 0.05 13.08 13.09
CA LEU A 79 -1.17 12.39 12.72
C LEU A 79 -1.18 10.95 13.24
N LEU A 80 -0.05 10.24 13.13
CA LEU A 80 0.07 8.88 13.64
C LEU A 80 0.01 8.83 15.17
N ASN A 81 0.70 9.74 15.86
CA ASN A 81 0.63 9.87 17.32
C ASN A 81 -0.79 10.14 17.80
N SER A 82 -1.56 10.95 17.07
CA SER A 82 -2.97 11.20 17.39
C SER A 82 -3.82 9.91 17.32
N LEU A 83 -3.54 9.02 16.37
CA LEU A 83 -4.19 7.70 16.30
C LEU A 83 -3.74 6.79 17.45
N LEU A 84 -2.45 6.77 17.78
CA LEU A 84 -1.91 5.95 18.88
C LEU A 84 -2.46 6.36 20.25
N LEU A 85 -2.64 7.67 20.48
CA LEU A 85 -3.21 8.20 21.72
C LEU A 85 -4.70 7.89 21.85
N GLU A 86 -5.45 7.93 20.75
CA GLU A 86 -6.89 7.65 20.73
C GLU A 86 -7.21 6.15 20.80
N PHE A 87 -6.36 5.32 20.20
CA PHE A 87 -6.51 3.87 20.13
C PHE A 87 -5.32 3.17 20.79
N PRO A 88 -5.18 3.24 22.12
CA PRO A 88 -4.07 2.61 22.83
C PRO A 88 -4.14 1.09 22.74
N VAL A 89 -2.97 0.46 22.60
CA VAL A 89 -2.82 -1.00 22.68
C VAL A 89 -2.79 -1.47 24.13
N SER A 90 -3.17 -2.72 24.36
CA SER A 90 -2.99 -3.43 25.64
C SER A 90 -2.31 -4.77 25.33
N PRO A 91 -0.96 -4.78 25.24
CA PRO A 91 -0.22 -5.94 24.78
C PRO A 91 -0.39 -7.14 25.73
N GLN A 92 -0.65 -8.31 25.19
CA GLN A 92 -0.74 -9.58 25.91
C GLN A 92 0.01 -10.67 25.17
N ILE A 93 0.73 -11.53 25.88
CA ILE A 93 1.40 -12.69 25.28
C ILE A 93 0.36 -13.82 25.17
N SER A 94 0.17 -14.34 23.95
CA SER A 94 -0.60 -15.55 23.67
C SER A 94 0.31 -16.60 23.03
N GLY A 95 -0.16 -17.83 22.92
CA GLY A 95 0.63 -18.92 22.32
C GLY A 95 0.05 -20.32 22.50
N HIS A 96 -1.14 -20.44 23.08
CA HIS A 96 -1.77 -21.73 23.34
C HIS A 96 -2.40 -22.38 22.09
N ASP A 97 -2.60 -21.60 21.02
CA ASP A 97 -3.36 -22.01 19.84
C ASP A 97 -2.51 -22.67 18.74
N PHE A 98 -1.21 -22.39 18.70
CA PHE A 98 -0.31 -22.87 17.63
C PHE A 98 0.96 -23.47 18.21
N ARG A 99 1.50 -24.49 17.53
CA ARG A 99 2.75 -25.17 17.91
C ARG A 99 3.74 -25.15 16.77
N ASP A 100 5.03 -25.11 17.10
CA ASP A 100 6.11 -25.30 16.13
C ASP A 100 6.27 -26.78 15.76
N ASP A 101 7.19 -27.06 14.83
CA ASP A 101 7.47 -28.42 14.34
C ASP A 101 7.97 -29.36 15.44
N ASP A 102 8.54 -28.81 16.53
CA ASP A 102 8.98 -29.54 17.72
C ASP A 102 7.86 -29.67 18.78
N GLY A 103 6.65 -29.23 18.46
CA GLY A 103 5.48 -29.28 19.33
C GLY A 103 5.47 -28.26 20.46
N ARG A 104 6.33 -27.23 20.45
CA ARG A 104 6.35 -26.17 21.47
C ARG A 104 5.33 -25.08 21.14
N PRO A 105 4.70 -24.44 22.15
CA PRO A 105 3.81 -23.30 21.93
C PRO A 105 4.50 -22.16 21.15
N LEU A 106 3.83 -21.67 20.11
CA LEU A 106 4.27 -20.49 19.36
C LEU A 106 3.78 -19.23 20.08
N TRP A 107 4.62 -18.72 20.96
CA TRP A 107 4.37 -17.47 21.66
C TRP A 107 4.37 -16.28 20.70
N HIS A 108 3.33 -15.46 20.78
CA HIS A 108 3.13 -14.27 19.95
C HIS A 108 2.46 -13.16 20.77
N MET A 109 2.61 -11.92 20.31
CA MET A 109 1.94 -10.78 20.94
C MET A 109 0.51 -10.63 20.42
N HIS A 110 -0.42 -10.21 21.28
CA HIS A 110 -1.72 -9.65 20.93
C HIS A 110 -1.70 -8.18 21.32
N LEU A 111 -1.87 -7.26 20.37
CA LEU A 111 -1.83 -5.83 20.66
C LEU A 111 -3.16 -5.25 21.15
N ALA A 112 -4.28 -5.89 20.78
CA ALA A 112 -5.62 -5.40 21.12
C ALA A 112 -6.57 -6.57 21.39
N ASP A 113 -6.36 -7.26 22.52
CA ASP A 113 -7.16 -8.45 22.87
C ASP A 113 -8.54 -8.08 23.44
N HIS A 114 -8.64 -6.93 24.13
CA HIS A 114 -9.88 -6.47 24.79
C HIS A 114 -10.35 -5.06 24.36
N PRO A 115 -10.48 -4.76 23.05
CA PRO A 115 -10.91 -3.44 22.62
C PRO A 115 -12.41 -3.25 22.87
N SER A 116 -12.80 -2.00 23.14
CA SER A 116 -14.20 -1.60 23.42
C SER A 116 -15.15 -1.89 22.25
N ASN A 117 -14.65 -1.88 21.01
CA ASN A 117 -15.36 -2.29 19.80
C ASN A 117 -14.37 -2.73 18.71
N ALA A 118 -14.89 -3.28 17.61
CA ALA A 118 -14.09 -3.77 16.49
C ALA A 118 -13.21 -2.67 15.86
N THR A 119 -13.73 -1.44 15.75
CA THR A 119 -12.97 -0.31 15.21
C THR A 119 -11.77 0.02 16.08
N ALA A 120 -11.97 0.14 17.40
CA ALA A 120 -10.88 0.49 18.33
C ALA A 120 -9.75 -0.55 18.28
N GLY A 121 -10.09 -1.84 18.21
CA GLY A 121 -9.11 -2.92 18.09
C GLY A 121 -8.31 -2.85 16.79
N TYR A 122 -9.02 -2.71 15.66
CA TYR A 122 -8.38 -2.62 14.35
C TYR A 122 -7.48 -1.38 14.24
N ALA A 123 -7.97 -0.22 14.70
CA ALA A 123 -7.24 1.03 14.67
C ALA A 123 -5.98 0.97 15.54
N ALA A 124 -6.05 0.38 16.74
CA ALA A 124 -4.90 0.19 17.61
C ALA A 124 -3.82 -0.68 16.95
N ILE A 125 -4.21 -1.81 16.35
CA ILE A 125 -3.29 -2.71 15.63
C ILE A 125 -2.67 -2.00 14.41
N ALA A 126 -3.49 -1.34 13.59
CA ALA A 126 -3.05 -0.65 12.39
C ALA A 126 -2.09 0.50 12.71
N ALA A 127 -2.43 1.34 13.70
CA ALA A 127 -1.59 2.47 14.12
C ALA A 127 -0.28 1.98 14.72
N MET A 128 -0.30 0.96 15.58
CA MET A 128 0.91 0.40 16.18
C MET A 128 1.80 -0.29 15.13
N GLY A 129 1.22 -1.06 14.21
CA GLY A 129 1.95 -1.66 13.10
C GLY A 129 2.62 -0.63 12.19
N LEU A 130 1.91 0.47 11.90
CA LEU A 130 2.47 1.57 11.12
C LEU A 130 3.57 2.31 11.90
N ALA A 131 3.42 2.48 13.20
CA ALA A 131 4.42 3.11 14.07
C ALA A 131 5.72 2.30 14.10
N PHE A 132 5.63 0.97 14.27
CA PHE A 132 6.82 0.11 14.19
C PHE A 132 7.53 0.26 12.85
N HIS A 133 6.79 0.19 11.73
CA HIS A 133 7.39 0.38 10.41
C HIS A 133 8.07 1.75 10.28
N LEU A 134 7.39 2.82 10.67
CA LEU A 134 7.93 4.18 10.61
C LEU A 134 9.21 4.32 11.45
N THR A 135 9.23 3.78 12.68
CA THR A 135 10.41 3.85 13.56
C THR A 135 11.57 2.98 13.12
N GLU A 136 11.30 1.88 12.41
CA GLU A 136 12.33 0.97 11.90
C GLU A 136 12.94 1.47 10.59
N TYR A 137 12.10 1.99 9.67
CA TYR A 137 12.51 2.26 8.29
C TYR A 137 12.58 3.76 7.93
N GLY A 138 11.90 4.63 8.68
CA GLY A 138 11.78 6.07 8.42
C GLY A 138 10.42 6.48 7.83
N VAL A 139 10.07 7.76 7.95
CA VAL A 139 8.81 8.32 7.43
C VAL A 139 8.78 8.27 5.90
N ASP A 140 9.92 8.44 5.25
CA ASP A 140 10.11 8.41 3.80
C ASP A 140 9.81 7.04 3.16
N ARG A 141 9.42 6.04 3.97
CA ARG A 141 9.06 4.68 3.54
C ARG A 141 7.56 4.43 3.48
N LEU A 142 6.77 5.40 3.92
CA LEU A 142 5.32 5.43 3.73
C LEU A 142 5.06 6.22 2.44
N GLY A 143 4.58 5.54 1.40
CA GLY A 143 4.43 6.17 0.09
C GLY A 143 3.08 5.89 -0.57
N LEU A 144 2.75 6.71 -1.57
CA LEU A 144 1.60 6.52 -2.43
C LEU A 144 2.03 6.09 -3.83
N CYS A 145 1.31 5.13 -4.40
CA CYS A 145 1.64 4.56 -5.70
C CYS A 145 1.83 5.64 -6.78
N GLU A 146 2.96 5.61 -7.49
CA GLU A 146 3.26 6.55 -8.58
C GLU A 146 2.58 6.18 -9.91
N ALA A 147 1.97 4.99 -10.00
CA ALA A 147 1.39 4.49 -11.24
C ALA A 147 0.00 5.11 -11.49
N ALA A 148 -0.04 6.32 -12.06
CA ALA A 148 -1.28 7.04 -12.35
C ALA A 148 -2.36 6.17 -13.06
N PRO A 149 -3.64 6.33 -12.71
CA PRO A 149 -4.18 7.22 -11.67
C PRO A 149 -4.17 6.61 -10.26
N CYS A 150 -3.57 5.43 -10.04
CA CYS A 150 -3.62 4.75 -8.75
C CYS A 150 -2.87 5.55 -7.68
N ARG A 151 -3.46 5.71 -6.50
CA ARG A 151 -2.81 6.29 -5.32
C ARG A 151 -2.91 5.40 -4.09
N ASN A 152 -2.89 4.08 -4.27
CA ASN A 152 -2.85 3.15 -3.13
C ASN A 152 -1.58 3.35 -2.30
N ALA A 153 -1.70 3.28 -0.98
CA ALA A 153 -0.60 3.31 -0.05
C ALA A 153 0.28 2.06 -0.17
N TYR A 154 1.56 2.21 0.12
CA TYR A 154 2.52 1.12 0.29
C TYR A 154 3.51 1.43 1.41
N LEU A 155 4.13 0.36 1.91
CA LEU A 155 5.27 0.42 2.83
C LEU A 155 6.51 -0.10 2.11
N ASP A 156 7.60 0.64 2.21
CA ASP A 156 8.86 0.32 1.56
C ASP A 156 9.87 -0.29 2.52
N THR A 157 10.01 -1.61 2.44
CA THR A 157 11.03 -2.39 3.16
C THR A 157 12.27 -2.67 2.30
N SER A 158 12.39 -2.08 1.11
CA SER A 158 13.55 -2.29 0.24
C SER A 158 14.82 -1.68 0.83
N THR A 159 15.95 -2.35 0.63
CA THR A 159 17.27 -1.90 1.13
C THR A 159 17.65 -0.52 0.60
N ASN A 160 17.30 -0.20 -0.65
CA ASN A 160 17.77 0.98 -1.38
C ASN A 160 16.69 2.03 -1.66
N ARG A 161 15.59 2.03 -0.92
CA ARG A 161 14.50 3.01 -1.08
C ARG A 161 13.88 3.06 -2.47
N SER A 162 13.77 1.90 -3.12
CA SER A 162 13.43 1.82 -4.54
C SER A 162 11.95 1.52 -4.81
N ARG A 163 11.15 1.20 -3.78
CA ARG A 163 9.73 0.93 -3.98
C ARG A 163 9.00 2.23 -4.28
N ARG A 164 8.34 2.26 -5.45
CA ARG A 164 7.54 3.39 -5.96
C ARG A 164 6.09 3.03 -6.25
N TYR A 165 5.76 1.74 -6.17
CA TYR A 165 4.49 1.21 -6.61
C TYR A 165 3.90 0.28 -5.55
N CYS A 166 2.57 0.32 -5.42
CA CYS A 166 1.88 -0.54 -4.45
C CYS A 166 1.95 -2.03 -4.78
N SER A 167 2.16 -2.39 -6.05
CA SER A 167 2.23 -3.78 -6.52
C SER A 167 3.01 -3.91 -7.83
N ASP A 168 3.44 -5.14 -8.13
CA ASP A 168 4.11 -5.48 -9.40
C ASP A 168 3.23 -5.18 -10.62
N ARG A 169 1.91 -5.31 -10.48
CA ARG A 169 0.96 -4.94 -11.53
C ARG A 169 1.03 -3.44 -11.83
N CYS A 170 1.10 -2.60 -10.81
CA CYS A 170 1.26 -1.15 -10.97
C CYS A 170 2.65 -0.80 -11.55
N ALA A 171 3.71 -1.47 -11.09
CA ALA A 171 5.06 -1.29 -11.62
C ALA A 171 5.13 -1.63 -13.12
N THR A 172 4.59 -2.78 -13.51
CA THR A 172 4.53 -3.23 -14.91
C THR A 172 3.74 -2.23 -15.77
N ARG A 173 2.56 -1.78 -15.29
CA ARG A 173 1.73 -0.79 -15.99
C ARG A 173 2.51 0.51 -16.24
N ALA A 174 3.18 1.03 -15.22
CA ALA A 174 3.97 2.26 -15.34
C ALA A 174 5.14 2.11 -16.31
N ASN A 175 5.87 0.99 -16.24
CA ASN A 175 7.00 0.71 -17.14
C ASN A 175 6.56 0.60 -18.61
N VAL A 176 5.45 -0.09 -18.89
CA VAL A 176 4.89 -0.20 -20.24
C VAL A 176 4.44 1.17 -20.76
N ALA A 177 3.76 1.97 -19.94
CA ALA A 177 3.35 3.32 -20.32
C ALA A 177 4.55 4.21 -20.67
N ALA A 178 5.60 4.19 -19.84
CA ALA A 178 6.84 4.93 -20.07
C ALA A 178 7.56 4.45 -21.34
N TYR A 179 7.63 3.14 -21.57
CA TYR A 179 8.20 2.58 -22.81
C TYR A 179 7.45 3.06 -24.06
N ARG A 180 6.12 2.99 -24.05
CA ARG A 180 5.28 3.47 -25.17
C ARG A 180 5.44 4.97 -25.41
N ALA A 181 5.58 5.78 -24.35
CA ALA A 181 5.83 7.22 -24.47
C ALA A 181 7.18 7.50 -25.15
N ARG A 182 8.25 6.79 -24.75
CA ARG A 182 9.56 6.91 -25.40
C ARG A 182 9.50 6.52 -26.89
N LYS A 183 8.79 5.44 -27.23
CA LYS A 183 8.64 5.00 -28.63
C LYS A 183 7.91 6.02 -29.50
N ARG A 184 6.88 6.69 -28.97
CA ARG A 184 6.21 7.79 -29.69
C ARG A 184 7.15 8.98 -29.92
N LEU A 185 7.89 9.40 -28.90
CA LEU A 185 8.87 10.49 -29.03
C LEU A 185 10.00 10.16 -30.03
N GLU A 186 10.43 8.90 -30.09
CA GLU A 186 11.40 8.44 -31.10
C GLU A 186 10.83 8.51 -32.52
N ALA A 187 9.58 8.09 -32.72
CA ALA A 187 8.89 8.19 -34.00
C ALA A 187 8.72 9.66 -34.44
N ASP A 188 8.18 10.51 -33.56
CA ASP A 188 8.00 11.94 -33.80
C ASP A 188 9.33 12.65 -34.14
N ARG A 189 10.43 12.25 -33.50
CA ARG A 189 11.77 12.79 -33.79
C ARG A 189 12.29 12.30 -35.14
N SER A 190 12.02 11.04 -35.51
CA SER A 190 12.38 10.49 -36.82
C SER A 190 11.65 11.21 -37.95
N GLU A 191 10.37 11.52 -37.75
CA GLU A 191 9.55 12.30 -38.68
C GLU A 191 10.06 13.74 -38.80
N LYS A 192 10.36 14.41 -37.68
CA LYS A 192 10.86 15.80 -37.67
C LYS A 192 12.27 15.98 -38.24
N THR A 193 13.12 14.96 -38.15
CA THR A 193 14.50 15.04 -38.66
C THR A 193 14.63 14.67 -40.14
N GLY A 194 13.52 14.37 -40.83
CA GLY A 194 13.52 14.06 -42.27
C GLY A 194 14.33 12.82 -42.64
N ARG A 195 14.75 12.00 -41.67
CA ARG A 195 15.38 10.70 -41.91
C ARG A 195 14.31 9.66 -42.25
N THR A 196 13.51 9.92 -43.27
CA THR A 196 12.93 8.84 -44.05
C THR A 196 14.10 8.14 -44.74
N ALA A 197 14.25 6.85 -44.50
CA ALA A 197 15.30 6.02 -45.08
C ALA A 197 15.27 6.07 -46.61
N ASP A 198 16.01 7.01 -47.19
CA ASP A 198 16.39 6.98 -48.61
C ASP A 198 17.63 6.09 -48.73
N SER A 199 17.41 4.78 -48.69
CA SER A 199 18.41 3.80 -49.09
C SER A 199 17.75 2.55 -49.64
N THR A 200 16.79 2.72 -50.54
CA THR A 200 16.47 1.66 -51.51
C THR A 200 17.15 2.05 -52.81
N GLN A 201 18.47 1.89 -52.88
CA GLN A 201 19.20 1.93 -54.15
C GLN A 201 18.59 0.85 -55.06
N ARG A 202 17.76 1.31 -56.02
CA ARG A 202 17.42 0.55 -57.22
C ARG A 202 18.72 0.34 -58.00
N SER A 203 19.34 -0.81 -57.85
CA SER A 203 20.29 -1.32 -58.84
C SER A 203 19.51 -1.72 -60.08
N ASN A 204 19.42 -0.79 -61.04
CA ASN A 204 18.96 -1.08 -62.39
C ASN A 204 19.87 -2.11 -63.04
N ALA A 205 19.25 -3.16 -63.57
CA ALA A 205 19.81 -3.97 -64.64
C ALA A 205 19.82 -3.17 -65.95
N ASN A 206 20.96 -3.18 -66.65
CA ASN A 206 21.20 -3.07 -68.10
C ASN A 206 22.68 -2.64 -68.29
N GLY A 207 23.52 -3.22 -69.15
CA GLY A 207 23.35 -4.25 -70.16
C GLY A 207 24.70 -4.47 -70.89
N GLU A 208 24.81 -5.60 -71.59
CA GLU A 208 25.55 -5.82 -72.85
C GLU A 208 27.02 -5.34 -72.98
N ARG A 209 27.98 -6.26 -72.89
CA ARG A 209 28.70 -6.89 -74.03
C ARG A 209 29.90 -7.69 -73.55
#